data_AF-T1BR32-F1
#
_entry.id   AF-T1BR32-F1
#
_cell.length_a   1.000
_cell.length_b   1.000
_cell.length_c   1.000
_cell.angle_alpha   90.00
_cell.angle_beta   90.00
_cell.angle_gamma   90.00
#
_symmetry.space_group_name_H-M   'P 1'
#
loop_
_entity.id
_entity.type
_entity.pdbx_description
1 polymer ?
#
loop_
_entity_poly.entity_id
_entity_poly.type
_entity_poly.pdbx_seq_one_letter_code
_entity_poly.pdbx_strand_id
1 'polypeptide(L)'
;EDLFERLSARGAIESAPENPGAFRIVPNSVPAGVRVLEAVEKAVRERGLEVELPARLRGKSGIDHHFDILAQREGTRLLIDIVSLEPASPRVRDTIMGYYAKITDVADPARRLLVVVPHLAEDGHRLAQAYGMDVVECADAAAAYSRIRARIEPALTEGLISTGVQGLGPLLGGGFVEGRTYLLLGAVSSGKTTFAIQFLLDGAHRGQRGLLLTTWEAPADIVAHADRIGLDLREQVSRGNIVILNATPMLDQLRRKGFNDPARYDSYLTRVFGELSAHVSRMNATRIAIDTVTPLMPIRKYDEVRTFVSGLDRLGRVTTLITEELGLDGDTALEEYFVSGVIVLRKRSSEEETFRTLQVQKQRQAPHDPAPHRYAIERGAGIVVQ
;
A
#
# COMPACT_ATOMS: atom_id res chain seq x y z
N GLU A 1 3.10 18.70 39.43
CA GLU A 1 4.06 19.76 39.09
C GLU A 1 3.41 20.66 38.06
N ASP A 2 3.40 21.95 38.36
CA ASP A 2 2.71 22.98 37.59
C ASP A 2 3.31 23.08 36.18
N LEU A 3 2.47 23.19 35.14
CA LEU A 3 2.90 23.33 33.74
C LEU A 3 3.89 24.49 33.58
N PHE A 4 3.71 25.52 34.41
CA PHE A 4 4.56 26.69 34.51
C PHE A 4 5.99 26.38 34.97
N GLU A 5 6.18 25.57 36.02
CA GLU A 5 7.51 25.19 36.51
C GLU A 5 8.29 24.38 35.47
N ARG A 6 7.60 23.48 34.76
CA ARG A 6 8.22 22.66 33.70
C ARG A 6 8.66 23.47 32.49
N LEU A 7 7.91 24.51 32.14
CA LEU A 7 8.25 25.41 31.03
C LEU A 7 9.39 26.39 31.43
N SER A 8 9.36 26.94 32.65
CA SER A 8 10.43 27.77 33.19
C SER A 8 11.76 27.02 33.30
N ALA A 9 11.75 25.80 33.84
CA ALA A 9 12.97 24.98 34.00
C ALA A 9 13.64 24.62 32.65
N ARG A 10 12.88 24.67 31.54
CA ARG A 10 13.37 24.39 30.18
C ARG A 10 13.70 25.65 29.37
N GLY A 11 13.67 26.83 30.00
CA GLY A 11 13.89 28.11 29.33
C GLY A 11 12.85 28.42 28.26
N ALA A 12 11.66 27.82 28.36
CA ALA A 12 10.62 27.88 27.34
C ALA A 12 9.81 29.19 27.37
N ILE A 13 9.92 29.94 28.46
CA ILE A 13 9.18 31.17 28.74
C ILE A 13 10.11 32.21 29.37
N GLU A 14 9.94 33.48 29.03
CA GLU A 14 10.65 34.62 29.63
C GLU A 14 9.66 35.70 30.07
N SER A 15 10.04 36.52 31.06
CA SER A 15 9.18 37.62 31.52
C SER A 15 8.96 38.65 30.42
N ALA A 16 7.71 39.02 30.15
CA ALA A 16 7.38 40.08 29.21
C ALA A 16 7.70 41.44 29.88
N PRO A 17 8.70 42.19 29.38
CA PRO A 17 9.11 43.45 30.02
C PRO A 17 8.02 44.52 29.98
N GLU A 18 7.09 44.43 29.03
CA GLU A 18 5.95 45.32 28.88
C GLU A 18 4.80 45.05 29.88
N ASN A 19 4.77 43.92 30.60
CA ASN A 19 3.67 43.59 31.51
C ASN A 19 4.13 42.73 32.71
N PRO A 20 4.32 43.35 33.90
CA PRO A 20 4.78 42.64 35.10
C PRO A 20 3.82 41.51 35.50
N GLY A 21 4.30 40.27 35.39
CA GLY A 21 3.52 39.05 35.69
C GLY A 21 3.09 38.25 34.46
N ALA A 22 3.28 38.78 33.24
CA ALA A 22 3.09 38.03 32.00
C ALA A 22 4.40 37.39 31.52
N PHE A 23 4.31 36.19 30.94
CA PHE A 23 5.44 35.47 30.36
C PHE A 23 5.20 35.26 28.86
N ARG A 24 6.24 35.43 28.03
CA ARG A 24 6.20 35.13 26.60
C ARG A 24 7.02 33.89 26.29
N ILE A 25 6.58 33.10 25.31
CA ILE A 25 7.31 31.91 24.85
C ILE A 25 8.53 32.36 24.03
N VAL A 26 9.71 31.83 24.35
CA VAL A 26 10.93 32.16 23.60
C VAL A 26 10.90 31.37 22.26
N PRO A 27 11.03 32.02 21.09
CA PRO A 27 10.88 31.32 19.80
C PRO A 27 11.89 30.18 19.59
N ASN A 28 13.08 30.32 20.16
CA ASN A 28 14.16 29.32 20.07
C ASN A 28 14.10 28.21 21.13
N SER A 29 13.17 28.26 22.09
CA SER A 29 12.95 27.23 23.10
C SER A 29 11.73 26.35 22.83
N VAL A 30 11.01 26.61 21.72
CA VAL A 30 9.92 25.76 21.25
C VAL A 30 10.49 24.37 20.93
N PRO A 31 10.01 23.30 21.60
CA PRO A 31 10.50 21.94 21.38
C PRO A 31 10.45 21.55 19.90
N ALA A 32 11.43 20.78 19.43
CA ALA A 32 11.53 20.39 18.01
C ALA A 32 10.22 19.79 17.47
N GLY A 33 9.50 18.99 18.27
CA GLY A 33 8.20 18.43 17.90
C GLY A 33 7.12 19.47 17.61
N VAL A 34 7.12 20.62 18.29
CA VAL A 34 6.12 21.69 18.07
C VAL A 34 6.41 22.43 16.76
N ARG A 35 7.68 22.71 16.43
CA ARG A 35 8.03 23.31 15.13
C ARG A 35 7.74 22.38 13.96
N VAL A 36 7.92 21.07 14.18
CA VAL A 36 7.57 20.05 13.20
C VAL A 36 6.04 19.97 13.03
N LEU A 37 5.26 20.08 14.10
CA LEU A 37 3.79 20.16 14.03
C LEU A 37 3.31 21.32 13.17
N GLU A 38 3.81 22.54 13.41
CA GLU A 38 3.48 23.72 12.61
C GLU A 38 3.86 23.55 11.14
N ALA A 39 5.01 22.94 10.86
CA ALA A 39 5.46 22.68 9.50
C ALA A 39 4.59 21.63 8.77
N VAL A 40 4.18 20.58 9.49
CA VAL A 40 3.28 19.55 8.96
C VAL A 40 1.91 20.15 8.69
N GLU A 41 1.33 20.91 9.64
CA GLU A 41 0.06 21.61 9.46
C GLU A 41 0.11 22.51 8.22
N LYS A 42 1.15 23.34 8.09
CA LYS A 42 1.32 24.23 6.95
C LYS A 42 1.35 23.45 5.63
N ALA A 43 2.12 22.37 5.56
CA ALA A 43 2.22 21.54 4.35
C ALA A 43 0.88 20.92 3.95
N VAL A 44 0.06 20.55 4.92
CA VAL A 44 -1.27 19.96 4.73
C VAL A 44 -2.27 21.03 4.26
N ARG A 45 -2.36 22.18 4.94
CA ARG A 45 -3.30 23.26 4.61
C ARG A 45 -3.03 23.87 3.23
N GLU A 46 -1.77 24.06 2.86
CA GLU A 46 -1.39 24.56 1.53
C GLU A 46 -1.84 23.64 0.38
N ARG A 47 -2.21 22.40 0.70
CA ARG A 47 -2.78 21.44 -0.26
C ARG A 47 -4.30 21.37 -0.25
N GLY A 48 -4.95 22.26 0.52
CA GLY A 48 -6.40 22.39 0.57
C GLY A 48 -7.09 21.29 1.37
N LEU A 49 -6.40 20.62 2.30
CA LEU A 49 -7.08 19.82 3.31
C LEU A 49 -7.55 20.71 4.46
N GLU A 50 -8.75 20.44 4.94
CA GLU A 50 -9.22 20.91 6.24
C GLU A 50 -8.44 20.21 7.34
N VAL A 51 -8.07 20.94 8.38
CA VAL A 51 -7.20 20.44 9.44
C VAL A 51 -7.82 20.70 10.82
N GLU A 52 -7.91 19.64 11.63
CA GLU A 52 -8.29 19.65 13.03
C GLU A 52 -7.07 19.32 13.92
N LEU A 53 -6.82 20.15 14.94
CA LEU A 53 -5.65 20.12 15.82
C LEU A 53 -6.05 20.55 17.26
N PRO A 54 -5.81 19.74 18.31
CA PRO A 54 -5.65 18.29 18.25
C PRO A 54 -6.97 17.61 17.86
N ALA A 55 -6.91 16.53 17.11
CA ALA A 55 -8.09 15.82 16.68
C ALA A 55 -8.54 14.77 17.70
N ARG A 56 -9.85 14.68 17.94
CA ARG A 56 -10.44 13.66 18.82
C ARG A 56 -11.35 12.73 18.04
N LEU A 57 -11.05 11.43 18.07
CA LEU A 57 -11.83 10.41 17.39
C LEU A 57 -12.28 9.32 18.36
N ARG A 58 -13.55 8.96 18.29
CA ARG A 58 -14.13 7.90 19.10
C ARG A 58 -13.92 6.53 18.44
N GLY A 59 -13.33 5.61 19.18
CA GLY A 59 -13.09 4.23 18.75
C GLY A 59 -14.33 3.35 18.79
N LYS A 60 -14.27 2.18 18.14
CA LYS A 60 -15.29 1.13 18.16
C LYS A 60 -15.53 0.60 19.57
N SER A 61 -14.48 0.59 20.40
CA SER A 61 -14.54 0.27 21.82
C SER A 61 -15.31 1.30 22.66
N GLY A 62 -15.63 2.47 22.08
CA GLY A 62 -16.23 3.60 22.78
C GLY A 62 -15.21 4.53 23.45
N ILE A 63 -13.90 4.21 23.40
CA ILE A 63 -12.79 5.01 23.94
C ILE A 63 -12.47 6.17 22.99
N ASP A 64 -12.21 7.36 23.55
CA ASP A 64 -11.76 8.52 22.79
C ASP A 64 -10.24 8.53 22.60
N HIS A 65 -9.81 8.77 21.36
CA HIS A 65 -8.41 8.75 20.93
C HIS A 65 -7.98 10.13 20.43
N HIS A 66 -6.79 10.58 20.84
CA HIS A 66 -6.26 11.92 20.53
C HIS A 66 -5.14 11.87 19.50
N PHE A 67 -5.34 12.44 18.31
CA PHE A 67 -4.32 12.58 17.28
C PHE A 67 -3.77 14.01 17.23
N ASP A 68 -2.51 14.16 16.85
CA ASP A 68 -1.91 15.48 16.67
C ASP A 68 -2.66 16.22 15.57
N ILE A 69 -2.78 15.62 14.38
CA ILE A 69 -3.48 16.19 13.22
C ILE A 69 -4.47 15.19 12.62
N LEU A 70 -5.70 15.65 12.42
CA LEU A 70 -6.59 15.08 11.42
C LEU A 70 -6.67 16.03 10.24
N ALA A 71 -6.37 15.54 9.03
CA ALA A 71 -6.49 16.31 7.81
C ALA A 71 -7.45 15.64 6.82
N GLN A 72 -8.36 16.39 6.21
CA GLN A 72 -9.41 15.82 5.37
C GLN A 72 -9.78 16.71 4.18
N ARG A 73 -10.12 16.09 3.05
CA ARG A 73 -10.67 16.71 1.84
C ARG A 73 -11.42 15.64 1.08
N GLU A 74 -12.61 15.91 0.54
CA GLU A 74 -13.49 14.97 -0.21
C GLU A 74 -12.83 13.63 -0.61
N GLY A 75 -13.13 12.56 0.15
CA GLY A 75 -12.63 11.19 -0.12
C GLY A 75 -11.22 10.87 0.41
N THR A 76 -10.45 11.86 0.86
CA THR A 76 -9.13 11.70 1.48
C THR A 76 -9.17 12.12 2.94
N ARG A 77 -8.71 11.24 3.83
CA ARG A 77 -8.56 11.51 5.26
C ARG A 77 -7.20 11.01 5.74
N LEU A 78 -6.45 11.85 6.45
CA LEU A 78 -5.10 11.59 6.94
C LEU A 78 -5.10 11.75 8.47
N LEU A 79 -4.61 10.72 9.17
CA LEU A 79 -4.28 10.81 10.59
C LEU A 79 -2.77 10.92 10.73
N ILE A 80 -2.32 11.99 11.36
CA ILE A 80 -0.90 12.30 11.52
C ILE A 80 -0.59 12.43 13.00
N ASP A 81 0.35 11.61 13.48
CA ASP A 81 0.96 11.76 14.81
C ASP A 81 2.46 12.01 14.65
N ILE A 82 3.00 12.86 15.52
CA ILE A 82 4.38 13.32 15.52
C ILE A 82 5.06 12.76 16.75
N VAL A 83 6.02 11.88 16.53
CA VAL A 83 6.78 11.25 17.58
C VAL A 83 8.19 11.80 17.59
N SER A 84 8.50 12.53 18.66
CA SER A 84 9.87 12.93 18.97
C SER A 84 10.52 11.83 19.79
N LEU A 85 11.49 11.12 19.20
CA LEU A 85 12.24 10.07 19.88
C LEU A 85 13.60 10.60 20.30
N GLU A 86 13.98 10.38 21.56
CA GLU A 86 15.39 10.47 21.95
C GLU A 86 16.12 9.25 21.36
N PRO A 87 17.24 9.44 20.64
CA PRO A 87 17.99 8.33 20.08
C PRO A 87 18.40 7.35 21.19
N ALA A 88 18.04 6.08 21.03
CA ALA A 88 18.24 4.96 21.96
C ALA A 88 17.20 4.75 23.10
N SER A 89 16.03 5.41 23.07
CA SER A 89 14.97 5.10 24.05
C SER A 89 14.35 3.71 23.83
N PRO A 90 14.20 2.85 24.88
CA PRO A 90 13.51 1.57 24.78
C PRO A 90 12.01 1.68 24.43
N ARG A 91 11.45 2.90 24.43
CA ARG A 91 10.01 3.17 24.33
C ARG A 91 9.46 3.20 22.91
N VAL A 92 10.31 3.08 21.88
CA VAL A 92 9.89 3.13 20.46
C VAL A 92 8.80 2.10 20.15
N ARG A 93 8.98 0.86 20.64
CA ARG A 93 8.00 -0.22 20.45
C ARG A 93 6.66 0.14 21.09
N ASP A 94 6.67 0.60 22.33
CA ASP A 94 5.45 0.96 23.06
C ASP A 94 4.71 2.12 22.39
N THR A 95 5.43 3.10 21.86
CA THR A 95 4.84 4.23 21.12
C THR A 95 4.17 3.77 19.83
N ILE A 96 4.83 2.93 19.03
CA ILE A 96 4.24 2.40 17.79
C ILE A 96 3.05 1.49 18.09
N MET A 97 3.16 0.63 19.11
CA MET A 97 2.07 -0.25 19.54
C MET A 97 0.86 0.53 20.05
N GLY A 98 1.10 1.56 20.86
CA GLY A 98 0.05 2.46 21.34
C GLY A 98 -0.64 3.19 20.20
N TYR A 99 0.13 3.70 19.24
CA TYR A 99 -0.42 4.30 18.03
C TYR A 99 -1.22 3.29 17.20
N TYR A 100 -0.73 2.06 17.02
CA TYR A 100 -1.45 1.02 16.30
C TYR A 100 -2.78 0.65 16.95
N ALA A 101 -2.81 0.47 18.27
CA ALA A 101 -4.01 0.14 19.01
C ALA A 101 -5.08 1.25 18.88
N LYS A 102 -4.65 2.49 19.09
CA LYS A 102 -5.45 3.71 18.89
C LYS A 102 -6.06 3.77 17.48
N ILE A 103 -5.27 3.53 16.45
CA ILE A 103 -5.76 3.61 15.07
C ILE A 103 -6.69 2.45 14.71
N THR A 104 -6.39 1.24 15.15
CA THR A 104 -7.18 0.04 14.81
C THR A 104 -8.58 0.09 15.42
N ASP A 105 -8.70 0.73 16.57
CA ASP A 105 -9.97 0.95 17.25
C ASP A 105 -10.81 2.04 16.55
N VAL A 106 -10.20 3.05 15.93
CA VAL A 106 -10.93 4.05 15.15
C VAL A 106 -11.43 3.43 13.84
N ALA A 107 -12.74 3.47 13.62
CA ALA A 107 -13.42 2.79 12.49
C ALA A 107 -13.18 3.42 11.10
N ASP A 108 -12.32 4.42 11.02
CA ASP A 108 -12.28 5.34 9.90
C ASP A 108 -11.21 4.98 8.86
N PRO A 109 -11.53 5.03 7.55
CA PRO A 109 -10.62 4.75 6.43
C PRO A 109 -9.37 5.63 6.28
N ALA A 110 -8.95 6.39 7.28
CA ALA A 110 -7.89 7.36 7.12
C ALA A 110 -6.51 6.72 6.90
N ARG A 111 -5.76 7.31 5.97
CA ARG A 111 -4.34 7.00 5.75
C ARG A 111 -3.52 7.51 6.93
N ARG A 112 -2.57 6.71 7.37
CA ARG A 112 -1.88 6.86 8.67
C ARG A 112 -0.46 7.30 8.42
N LEU A 113 -0.11 8.50 8.86
CA LEU A 113 1.22 9.05 8.66
C LEU A 113 1.88 9.27 10.02
N LEU A 114 3.02 8.63 10.23
CA LEU A 114 3.79 8.76 11.47
C LEU A 114 5.01 9.62 11.18
N VAL A 115 5.04 10.84 11.72
CA VAL A 115 6.19 11.74 11.56
C VAL A 115 7.17 11.47 12.69
N VAL A 116 8.38 11.07 12.36
CA VAL A 116 9.40 10.74 13.37
C VAL A 116 10.51 11.77 13.34
N VAL A 117 10.86 12.28 14.52
CA VAL A 117 11.93 13.26 14.71
C VAL A 117 12.98 12.67 15.67
N PRO A 118 14.27 12.56 15.29
CA PRO A 118 14.81 12.75 13.94
C PRO A 118 14.70 11.51 13.04
N HIS A 119 14.83 10.32 13.64
CA HIS A 119 14.93 9.04 12.94
C HIS A 119 14.32 7.91 13.76
N LEU A 120 13.87 6.87 13.08
CA LEU A 120 13.35 5.65 13.65
C LEU A 120 14.40 4.54 13.52
N ALA A 121 14.64 3.79 14.60
CA ALA A 121 15.52 2.62 14.56
C ALA A 121 14.93 1.52 13.63
N GLU A 122 15.79 0.62 13.13
CA GLU A 122 15.41 -0.42 12.18
C GLU A 122 14.25 -1.31 12.67
N ASP A 123 14.23 -1.66 13.96
CA ASP A 123 13.13 -2.41 14.58
C ASP A 123 11.81 -1.62 14.59
N GLY A 124 11.90 -0.30 14.80
CA GLY A 124 10.74 0.59 14.72
C GLY A 124 10.21 0.68 13.29
N HIS A 125 11.08 0.75 12.28
CA HIS A 125 10.68 0.70 10.87
C HIS A 125 9.95 -0.60 10.54
N ARG A 126 10.50 -1.75 10.99
CA ARG A 126 9.86 -3.06 10.80
C ARG A 126 8.47 -3.11 11.43
N LEU A 127 8.33 -2.62 12.67
CA LEU A 127 7.04 -2.56 13.37
C LEU A 127 6.04 -1.63 12.68
N ALA A 128 6.42 -0.41 12.36
CA ALA A 128 5.54 0.56 11.70
C ALA A 128 5.06 0.05 10.33
N GLN A 129 5.94 -0.61 9.56
CA GLN A 129 5.58 -1.24 8.29
C GLN A 129 4.65 -2.44 8.45
N ALA A 130 4.86 -3.29 9.46
CA ALA A 130 3.97 -4.40 9.79
C ALA A 130 2.56 -3.92 10.10
N TYR A 131 2.45 -2.76 10.75
CA TYR A 131 1.18 -2.10 11.10
C TYR A 131 0.61 -1.18 10.02
N GLY A 132 1.23 -1.13 8.83
CA GLY A 132 0.73 -0.36 7.69
C GLY A 132 0.77 1.17 7.88
N MET A 133 1.72 1.67 8.68
CA MET A 133 1.93 3.10 8.89
C MET A 133 2.90 3.67 7.85
N ASP A 134 2.58 4.83 7.29
CA ASP A 134 3.49 5.59 6.44
C ASP A 134 4.43 6.43 7.32
N VAL A 135 5.67 5.97 7.49
CA VAL A 135 6.66 6.68 8.30
C VAL A 135 7.32 7.79 7.48
N VAL A 136 7.35 9.00 8.03
CA VAL A 136 8.09 10.15 7.49
C VAL A 136 9.08 10.61 8.54
N GLU A 137 10.34 10.24 8.35
CA GLU A 137 11.43 10.72 9.20
C GLU A 137 11.82 12.15 8.81
N CYS A 138 12.19 12.99 9.76
CA CYS A 138 12.64 14.35 9.49
C CYS A 138 13.56 14.85 10.59
N ALA A 139 14.68 15.47 10.21
CA ALA A 139 15.64 16.02 11.16
C ALA A 139 15.15 17.34 11.80
N ASP A 140 14.34 18.11 11.06
CA ASP A 140 13.85 19.42 11.45
C ASP A 140 12.52 19.76 10.75
N ALA A 141 11.99 20.95 11.07
CA ALA A 141 10.74 21.47 10.52
C ALA A 141 10.77 21.67 8.99
N ALA A 142 11.92 22.06 8.41
CA ALA A 142 12.03 22.26 6.97
C ALA A 142 11.97 20.92 6.22
N ALA A 143 12.71 19.92 6.72
CA ALA A 143 12.65 18.55 6.24
C ALA A 143 11.24 17.95 6.39
N ALA A 144 10.57 18.21 7.53
CA ALA A 144 9.19 17.79 7.76
C ALA A 144 8.25 18.37 6.70
N TYR A 145 8.23 19.70 6.52
CA TYR A 145 7.40 20.36 5.51
C TYR A 145 7.62 19.75 4.11
N SER A 146 8.88 19.60 3.70
CA SER A 146 9.25 19.13 2.37
C SER A 146 8.78 17.68 2.11
N ARG A 147 9.05 16.79 3.07
CA ARG A 147 8.74 15.36 2.98
C ARG A 147 7.24 15.09 3.10
N ILE A 148 6.56 15.80 3.99
CA ILE A 148 5.11 15.72 4.16
C ILE A 148 4.41 16.18 2.88
N ARG A 149 4.83 17.32 2.33
CA ARG A 149 4.28 17.82 1.06
C ARG A 149 4.44 16.80 -0.08
N ALA A 150 5.61 16.16 -0.20
CA ALA A 150 5.84 15.12 -1.20
C ALA A 150 5.03 13.84 -0.94
N ARG A 151 4.66 13.54 0.31
CA ARG A 151 3.88 12.34 0.69
C ARG A 151 2.37 12.53 0.56
N ILE A 152 1.88 13.75 0.82
CA ILE A 152 0.48 14.13 0.73
C ILE A 152 0.03 14.26 -0.73
N GLU A 153 0.92 14.68 -1.62
CA GLU A 153 0.57 14.92 -3.03
C GLU A 153 0.06 13.65 -3.74
N PRO A 154 0.70 12.48 -3.62
CA PRO A 154 0.11 11.20 -4.02
C PRO A 154 -1.22 10.92 -3.30
N ALA A 155 -1.28 11.09 -1.98
CA ALA A 155 -2.46 10.78 -1.15
C ALA A 155 -3.73 11.56 -1.54
N LEU A 156 -3.56 12.79 -2.00
CA LEU A 156 -4.64 13.68 -2.45
C LEU A 156 -5.10 13.42 -3.88
N THR A 157 -4.33 12.65 -4.63
CA THR A 157 -4.61 12.26 -6.01
C THR A 157 -4.99 10.79 -6.16
N GLU A 158 -4.82 9.98 -5.11
CA GLU A 158 -5.10 8.54 -5.08
C GLU A 158 -6.62 8.30 -5.10
N GLY A 159 -7.18 8.00 -6.27
CA GLY A 159 -8.55 7.49 -6.39
C GLY A 159 -8.64 6.03 -5.94
N LEU A 160 -9.85 5.55 -5.68
CA LEU A 160 -10.10 4.11 -5.60
C LEU A 160 -10.39 3.58 -7.00
N ILE A 161 -9.75 2.47 -7.36
CA ILE A 161 -10.00 1.75 -8.60
C ILE A 161 -10.72 0.43 -8.31
N SER A 162 -11.69 0.12 -9.17
CA SER A 162 -12.41 -1.14 -9.11
C SER A 162 -11.48 -2.32 -9.37
N THR A 163 -11.67 -3.41 -8.63
CA THR A 163 -10.96 -4.68 -8.85
C THR A 163 -11.49 -5.47 -10.04
N GLY A 164 -12.67 -5.11 -10.55
CA GLY A 164 -13.41 -5.88 -11.56
C GLY A 164 -14.10 -7.14 -11.02
N VAL A 165 -13.93 -7.46 -9.73
CA VAL A 165 -14.58 -8.60 -9.08
C VAL A 165 -15.84 -8.14 -8.36
N GLN A 166 -16.98 -8.70 -8.76
CA GLN A 166 -18.27 -8.38 -8.15
C GLN A 166 -18.28 -8.79 -6.67
N GLY A 167 -18.84 -7.91 -5.82
CA GLY A 167 -18.93 -8.12 -4.37
C GLY A 167 -17.63 -7.84 -3.60
N LEU A 168 -16.47 -7.70 -4.28
CA LEU A 168 -15.19 -7.45 -3.60
C LEU A 168 -14.99 -5.98 -3.19
N GLY A 169 -15.53 -5.03 -3.95
CA GLY A 169 -15.40 -3.59 -3.67
C GLY A 169 -15.76 -3.21 -2.22
N PRO A 170 -16.94 -3.59 -1.71
CA PRO A 170 -17.34 -3.35 -0.32
C PRO A 170 -16.37 -3.92 0.71
N LEU A 171 -15.80 -5.11 0.46
CA LEU A 171 -14.83 -5.75 1.36
C LEU A 171 -13.49 -5.01 1.41
N LEU A 172 -13.16 -4.21 0.39
CA LEU A 172 -11.94 -3.42 0.27
C LEU A 172 -12.14 -1.93 0.64
N GLY A 173 -13.31 -1.55 1.17
CA GLY A 173 -13.62 -0.15 1.42
C GLY A 173 -13.81 0.69 0.15
N GLY A 174 -14.18 0.05 -0.96
CA GLY A 174 -14.49 0.68 -2.25
C GLY A 174 -13.58 0.27 -3.41
N GLY A 175 -12.42 -0.35 -3.14
CA GLY A 175 -11.54 -0.87 -4.18
C GLY A 175 -10.05 -0.83 -3.82
N PHE A 176 -9.20 -0.90 -4.83
CA PHE A 176 -7.76 -0.69 -4.68
C PHE A 176 -7.43 0.79 -4.69
N VAL A 177 -6.49 1.21 -3.86
CA VAL A 177 -5.86 2.54 -3.93
C VAL A 177 -5.07 2.62 -5.23
N GLU A 178 -5.30 3.67 -6.01
CA GLU A 178 -4.64 3.90 -7.30
C GLU A 178 -3.11 4.01 -7.15
N GLY A 179 -2.35 3.49 -8.12
CA GLY A 179 -0.89 3.61 -8.13
C GLY A 179 -0.17 2.75 -7.09
N ARG A 180 -0.85 1.72 -6.57
CA ARG A 180 -0.30 0.80 -5.58
C ARG A 180 -0.17 -0.62 -6.10
N THR A 181 0.73 -1.36 -5.49
CA THR A 181 0.91 -2.79 -5.77
C THR A 181 0.13 -3.68 -4.79
N TYR A 182 -0.57 -4.67 -5.32
CA TYR A 182 -1.43 -5.63 -4.63
C TYR A 182 -0.96 -7.05 -4.89
N LEU A 183 -1.10 -7.93 -3.89
CA LEU A 183 -0.78 -9.35 -3.99
C LEU A 183 -2.04 -10.21 -3.94
N LEU A 184 -2.18 -11.12 -4.88
CA LEU A 184 -3.22 -12.15 -4.93
C LEU A 184 -2.59 -13.52 -4.72
N LEU A 185 -2.79 -14.07 -3.53
CA LEU A 185 -2.33 -15.38 -3.14
C LEU A 185 -3.41 -16.43 -3.40
N GLY A 186 -3.00 -17.63 -3.79
CA GLY A 186 -3.92 -18.77 -3.80
C GLY A 186 -3.32 -20.02 -4.41
N ALA A 187 -3.86 -21.18 -4.05
CA ALA A 187 -3.43 -22.46 -4.60
C ALA A 187 -3.65 -22.55 -6.13
N VAL A 188 -3.07 -23.56 -6.79
CA VAL A 188 -3.38 -23.88 -8.19
C VAL A 188 -4.91 -23.96 -8.39
N SER A 189 -5.39 -23.41 -9.51
CA SER A 189 -6.81 -23.43 -9.90
C SER A 189 -7.79 -22.78 -8.89
N SER A 190 -7.29 -21.84 -8.07
CA SER A 190 -8.11 -20.93 -7.26
C SER A 190 -8.70 -19.76 -8.08
N GLY A 191 -8.24 -19.52 -9.32
CA GLY A 191 -8.77 -18.45 -10.16
C GLY A 191 -7.94 -17.17 -10.22
N LYS A 192 -6.67 -17.20 -9.78
CA LYS A 192 -5.75 -16.05 -9.84
C LYS A 192 -5.69 -15.40 -11.23
N THR A 193 -5.50 -16.20 -12.27
CA THR A 193 -5.50 -15.74 -13.67
C THR A 193 -6.83 -15.11 -14.06
N THR A 194 -7.96 -15.70 -13.66
CA THR A 194 -9.30 -15.12 -13.90
C THR A 194 -9.45 -13.77 -13.22
N PHE A 195 -8.99 -13.62 -11.96
CA PHE A 195 -8.97 -12.35 -11.25
C PHE A 195 -8.12 -11.32 -12.01
N ALA A 196 -6.89 -11.69 -12.40
CA ALA A 196 -5.98 -10.81 -13.14
C ALA A 196 -6.62 -10.30 -14.45
N ILE A 197 -7.31 -11.18 -15.18
CA ILE A 197 -8.04 -10.83 -16.39
C ILE A 197 -9.19 -9.87 -16.07
N GLN A 198 -10.03 -10.16 -15.07
CA GLN A 198 -11.14 -9.28 -14.65
C GLN A 198 -10.64 -7.89 -14.24
N PHE A 199 -9.52 -7.82 -13.51
CA PHE A 199 -8.91 -6.57 -13.11
C PHE A 199 -8.51 -5.70 -14.31
N LEU A 200 -7.97 -6.30 -15.36
CA LEU A 200 -7.62 -5.58 -16.59
C LEU A 200 -8.84 -5.23 -17.44
N LEU A 201 -9.83 -6.14 -17.53
CA LEU A 201 -11.07 -5.93 -18.28
C LEU A 201 -11.92 -4.80 -17.71
N ASP A 202 -12.11 -4.74 -16.39
CA ASP A 202 -12.80 -3.62 -15.74
C ASP A 202 -12.14 -2.28 -16.06
N GLY A 203 -10.80 -2.26 -16.11
CA GLY A 203 -10.05 -1.09 -16.59
C GLY A 203 -10.37 -0.76 -18.04
N ALA A 204 -10.27 -1.73 -18.94
CA ALA A 204 -10.53 -1.56 -20.36
C ALA A 204 -11.95 -1.06 -20.65
N HIS A 205 -12.96 -1.59 -19.97
CA HIS A 205 -14.35 -1.14 -20.07
C HIS A 205 -14.56 0.30 -19.55
N ARG A 206 -13.68 0.77 -18.68
CA ARG A 206 -13.64 2.16 -18.18
C ARG A 206 -12.71 3.07 -18.99
N GLY A 207 -12.25 2.62 -20.15
CA GLY A 207 -11.35 3.37 -21.04
C GLY A 207 -9.90 3.43 -20.58
N GLN A 208 -9.52 2.62 -19.59
CA GLN A 208 -8.14 2.49 -19.13
C GLN A 208 -7.40 1.45 -19.96
N ARG A 209 -6.07 1.50 -19.92
CA ARG A 209 -5.20 0.56 -20.64
C ARG A 209 -4.45 -0.33 -19.66
N GLY A 210 -4.36 -1.61 -20.01
CA GLY A 210 -3.87 -2.66 -19.14
C GLY A 210 -2.73 -3.46 -19.74
N LEU A 211 -1.85 -3.98 -18.89
CA LEU A 211 -0.80 -4.89 -19.32
C LEU A 211 -0.83 -6.16 -18.46
N LEU A 212 -0.81 -7.31 -19.11
CA LEU A 212 -0.64 -8.61 -18.45
C LEU A 212 0.77 -9.14 -18.74
N LEU A 213 1.59 -9.29 -17.72
CA LEU A 213 2.87 -9.98 -17.81
C LEU A 213 2.68 -11.43 -17.37
N THR A 214 2.74 -12.36 -18.31
CA THR A 214 2.73 -13.80 -18.02
C THR A 214 4.14 -14.37 -17.94
N THR A 215 4.33 -15.31 -17.02
CA THR A 215 5.62 -15.97 -16.76
C THR A 215 5.55 -17.48 -16.86
N TRP A 216 4.37 -18.02 -17.19
CA TRP A 216 4.12 -19.45 -17.22
C TRP A 216 3.30 -19.83 -18.46
N GLU A 217 2.12 -19.22 -18.63
CA GLU A 217 1.21 -19.54 -19.73
C GLU A 217 1.51 -18.72 -20.98
N ALA A 218 1.34 -19.30 -22.17
CA ALA A 218 1.47 -18.54 -23.41
C ALA A 218 0.29 -17.55 -23.57
N PRO A 219 0.48 -16.38 -24.22
CA PRO A 219 -0.60 -15.43 -24.41
C PRO A 219 -1.86 -16.01 -25.07
N ALA A 220 -1.69 -16.94 -26.02
CA ALA A 220 -2.80 -17.61 -26.68
C ALA A 220 -3.64 -18.47 -25.73
N ASP A 221 -3.00 -19.13 -24.75
CA ASP A 221 -3.68 -19.98 -23.77
C ASP A 221 -4.48 -19.14 -22.77
N ILE A 222 -3.95 -17.98 -22.36
CA ILE A 222 -4.65 -17.02 -21.50
C ILE A 222 -5.90 -16.49 -22.20
N VAL A 223 -5.79 -16.13 -23.48
CA VAL A 223 -6.95 -15.68 -24.28
C VAL A 223 -7.96 -16.81 -24.43
N ALA A 224 -7.53 -18.04 -24.72
CA ALA A 224 -8.42 -19.20 -24.79
C ALA A 224 -9.09 -19.52 -23.45
N HIS A 225 -8.41 -19.30 -22.33
CA HIS A 225 -8.97 -19.43 -20.98
C HIS A 225 -10.07 -18.39 -20.73
N ALA A 226 -9.83 -17.13 -21.09
CA ALA A 226 -10.84 -16.08 -21.00
C ALA A 226 -12.09 -16.41 -21.85
N ASP A 227 -11.90 -16.86 -23.09
CA ASP A 227 -13.00 -17.24 -23.99
C ASP A 227 -13.86 -18.37 -23.38
N ARG A 228 -13.23 -19.38 -22.75
CA ARG A 228 -13.95 -20.48 -22.08
C ARG A 228 -14.83 -20.01 -20.92
N ILE A 229 -14.35 -19.02 -20.15
CA ILE A 229 -15.10 -18.41 -19.05
C ILE A 229 -16.11 -17.38 -19.57
N GLY A 230 -16.02 -16.97 -20.84
CA GLY A 230 -16.92 -16.00 -21.46
C GLY A 230 -16.54 -14.55 -21.18
N LEU A 231 -15.26 -14.28 -20.94
CA LEU A 231 -14.71 -12.94 -20.77
C LEU A 231 -14.16 -12.40 -22.09
N ASP A 232 -14.38 -11.13 -22.39
CA ASP A 232 -14.08 -10.47 -23.68
C ASP A 232 -12.60 -10.08 -23.86
N LEU A 233 -11.66 -10.80 -23.23
CA LEU A 233 -10.22 -10.48 -23.29
C LEU A 233 -9.69 -10.42 -24.73
N ARG A 234 -10.13 -11.33 -25.59
CA ARG A 234 -9.73 -11.37 -27.00
C ARG A 234 -10.03 -10.05 -27.73
N GLU A 235 -11.19 -9.47 -27.46
CA GLU A 235 -11.62 -8.20 -28.04
C GLU A 235 -10.79 -7.03 -27.51
N GLN A 236 -10.53 -6.99 -26.20
CA GLN A 236 -9.71 -5.93 -25.61
C GLN A 236 -8.24 -6.01 -26.05
N VAL A 237 -7.72 -7.21 -26.29
CA VAL A 237 -6.38 -7.42 -26.85
C VAL A 237 -6.32 -6.99 -28.31
N SER A 238 -7.30 -7.34 -29.14
CA SER A 238 -7.31 -6.95 -30.56
C SER A 238 -7.44 -5.44 -30.75
N ARG A 239 -8.12 -4.74 -29.84
CA ARG A 239 -8.22 -3.28 -29.79
C ARG A 239 -6.96 -2.59 -29.24
N GLY A 240 -6.01 -3.34 -28.68
CA GLY A 240 -4.81 -2.79 -28.05
C GLY A 240 -5.07 -2.11 -26.70
N ASN A 241 -6.25 -2.31 -26.10
CA ASN A 241 -6.56 -1.83 -24.75
C ASN A 241 -5.81 -2.64 -23.70
N ILE A 242 -5.61 -3.93 -23.96
CA ILE A 242 -4.80 -4.84 -23.13
C ILE A 242 -3.66 -5.41 -23.97
N VAL A 243 -2.45 -5.38 -23.44
CA VAL A 243 -1.27 -6.04 -24.05
C VAL A 243 -0.83 -7.19 -23.14
N ILE A 244 -0.58 -8.36 -23.73
CA ILE A 244 -0.05 -9.53 -23.00
C ILE A 244 1.43 -9.69 -23.37
N LEU A 245 2.31 -9.55 -22.38
CA LEU A 245 3.75 -9.79 -22.50
C LEU A 245 4.10 -11.16 -21.94
N ASN A 246 4.99 -11.88 -22.61
CA ASN A 246 5.43 -13.21 -22.19
C ASN A 246 6.91 -13.20 -21.78
N ALA A 247 7.18 -13.37 -20.48
CA ALA A 247 8.54 -13.42 -19.93
C ALA A 247 9.18 -14.81 -20.04
N THR A 248 8.42 -15.87 -20.35
CA THR A 248 8.91 -17.26 -20.36
C THR A 248 10.17 -17.46 -21.24
N PRO A 249 10.27 -16.91 -22.47
CA PRO A 249 11.49 -17.07 -23.28
C PRO A 249 12.74 -16.47 -22.62
N MET A 250 12.62 -15.33 -21.96
CA MET A 250 13.74 -14.69 -21.24
C MET A 250 14.12 -15.52 -20.01
N LEU A 251 13.14 -16.05 -19.30
CA LEU A 251 13.35 -16.92 -18.14
C LEU A 251 14.07 -18.23 -18.53
N ASP A 252 13.66 -18.85 -19.65
CA ASP A 252 14.31 -20.07 -20.15
C ASP A 252 15.76 -19.82 -20.56
N GLN A 253 16.06 -18.65 -21.15
CA GLN A 253 17.44 -18.25 -21.44
C GLN A 253 18.27 -18.08 -20.18
N LEU A 254 17.71 -17.46 -19.13
CA LEU A 254 18.37 -17.30 -17.84
C LEU A 254 18.66 -18.67 -17.20
N ARG A 255 17.67 -19.57 -17.18
CA ARG A 255 17.79 -20.94 -16.65
C ARG A 255 18.93 -21.71 -17.31
N ARG A 256 19.02 -21.67 -18.65
CA ARG A 256 20.11 -22.31 -19.40
C ARG A 256 21.49 -21.74 -19.09
N LYS A 257 21.55 -20.44 -18.76
CA LYS A 257 22.79 -19.72 -18.45
C LYS A 257 23.23 -19.85 -16.98
N GLY A 258 22.48 -20.56 -16.15
CA GLY A 258 22.77 -20.73 -14.72
C GLY A 258 22.03 -19.70 -13.87
N PHE A 259 21.02 -20.17 -13.13
CA PHE A 259 20.14 -19.35 -12.30
C PHE A 259 20.84 -18.74 -11.05
N ASN A 260 21.96 -19.33 -10.63
CA ASN A 260 22.60 -19.01 -9.35
C ASN A 260 23.58 -17.83 -9.39
N ASP A 261 23.76 -17.18 -10.55
CA ASP A 261 24.63 -16.00 -10.69
C ASP A 261 23.80 -14.72 -10.42
N PRO A 262 24.03 -14.01 -9.29
CA PRO A 262 23.25 -12.83 -8.93
C PRO A 262 23.28 -11.73 -9.99
N ALA A 263 24.42 -11.52 -10.65
CA ALA A 263 24.55 -10.46 -11.66
C ALA A 263 23.70 -10.75 -12.91
N ARG A 264 23.56 -12.02 -13.29
CA ARG A 264 22.69 -12.43 -14.41
C ARG A 264 21.22 -12.24 -14.07
N TYR A 265 20.86 -12.56 -12.84
CA TYR A 265 19.51 -12.40 -12.34
C TYR A 265 19.11 -10.91 -12.24
N ASP A 266 19.97 -10.06 -11.68
CA ASP A 266 19.76 -8.60 -11.65
C ASP A 266 19.61 -8.02 -13.06
N SER A 267 20.46 -8.45 -14.00
CA SER A 267 20.33 -8.06 -15.40
C SER A 267 19.02 -8.54 -16.02
N TYR A 268 18.53 -9.72 -15.67
CA TYR A 268 17.26 -10.25 -16.15
C TYR A 268 16.08 -9.42 -15.62
N LEU A 269 16.01 -9.19 -14.31
CA LEU A 269 14.97 -8.36 -13.71
C LEU A 269 14.98 -6.94 -14.28
N THR A 270 16.16 -6.35 -14.47
CA THR A 270 16.32 -5.04 -15.11
C THR A 270 15.74 -5.00 -16.51
N ARG A 271 15.95 -6.06 -17.32
CA ARG A 271 15.37 -6.17 -18.66
C ARG A 271 13.86 -6.33 -18.63
N VAL A 272 13.34 -7.23 -17.78
CA VAL A 272 11.89 -7.44 -17.63
C VAL A 272 11.20 -6.14 -17.21
N PHE A 273 11.75 -5.46 -16.19
CA PHE A 273 11.23 -4.19 -15.72
C PHE A 273 11.35 -3.08 -16.78
N GLY A 274 12.45 -3.05 -17.54
CA GLY A 274 12.65 -2.11 -18.63
C GLY A 274 11.64 -2.29 -19.76
N GLU A 275 11.38 -3.54 -20.17
CA GLU A 275 10.36 -3.87 -21.18
C GLU A 275 8.95 -3.53 -20.69
N LEU A 276 8.64 -3.87 -19.43
CA LEU A 276 7.38 -3.53 -18.78
C LEU A 276 7.16 -2.01 -18.77
N SER A 277 8.14 -1.26 -18.28
CA SER A 277 8.10 0.21 -18.20
C SER A 277 7.95 0.85 -19.58
N ALA A 278 8.67 0.35 -20.59
CA ALA A 278 8.56 0.86 -21.95
C ALA A 278 7.16 0.66 -22.54
N HIS A 279 6.51 -0.48 -22.25
CA HIS A 279 5.13 -0.71 -22.68
C HIS A 279 4.14 0.17 -21.93
N VAL A 280 4.30 0.30 -20.61
CA VAL A 280 3.48 1.18 -19.77
C VAL A 280 3.49 2.60 -20.31
N SER A 281 4.67 3.16 -20.59
CA SER A 281 4.78 4.50 -21.17
C SER A 281 4.23 4.60 -22.59
N ARG A 282 4.51 3.61 -23.46
CA ARG A 282 4.07 3.65 -24.87
C ARG A 282 2.55 3.63 -25.00
N MET A 283 1.87 2.85 -24.16
CA MET A 283 0.42 2.71 -24.24
C MET A 283 -0.33 3.59 -23.24
N ASN A 284 0.35 4.29 -22.33
CA ASN A 284 -0.25 4.97 -21.17
C ASN A 284 -1.08 3.98 -20.33
N ALA A 285 -0.50 2.84 -19.97
CA ALA A 285 -1.17 1.87 -19.11
C ALA A 285 -1.34 2.42 -17.71
N THR A 286 -2.50 2.16 -17.10
CA THR A 286 -2.79 2.52 -15.69
C THR A 286 -3.04 1.28 -14.83
N ARG A 287 -3.05 0.08 -15.44
CA ARG A 287 -3.17 -1.20 -14.74
C ARG A 287 -2.14 -2.20 -15.24
N ILE A 288 -1.52 -2.92 -14.31
CA ILE A 288 -0.64 -4.05 -14.61
C ILE A 288 -1.14 -5.26 -13.84
N ALA A 289 -1.16 -6.42 -14.49
CA ALA A 289 -1.25 -7.70 -13.81
C ALA A 289 0.00 -8.54 -14.12
N ILE A 290 0.61 -9.13 -13.10
CA ILE A 290 1.76 -10.04 -13.22
C ILE A 290 1.30 -11.43 -12.79
N ASP A 291 1.17 -12.36 -13.73
CA ASP A 291 0.69 -13.73 -13.51
C ASP A 291 1.74 -14.74 -14.00
N THR A 292 2.71 -15.14 -13.18
CA THR A 292 2.85 -14.94 -11.72
C THR A 292 4.26 -14.43 -11.40
N VAL A 293 4.48 -13.83 -10.22
CA VAL A 293 5.83 -13.36 -9.86
C VAL A 293 6.80 -14.49 -9.50
N THR A 294 6.31 -15.68 -9.13
CA THR A 294 7.14 -16.77 -8.62
C THR A 294 8.33 -17.12 -9.54
N PRO A 295 8.17 -17.25 -10.86
CA PRO A 295 9.28 -17.56 -11.75
C PRO A 295 10.20 -16.35 -11.99
N LEU A 296 9.74 -15.12 -11.73
CA LEU A 296 10.58 -13.93 -11.77
C LEU A 296 11.51 -13.86 -10.57
N MET A 297 11.10 -14.44 -9.42
CA MET A 297 11.86 -14.42 -8.16
C MET A 297 12.06 -15.80 -7.50
N PRO A 298 12.82 -16.70 -8.13
CA PRO A 298 13.10 -18.03 -7.58
C PRO A 298 14.05 -18.03 -6.38
N ILE A 299 14.99 -17.09 -6.32
CA ILE A 299 15.86 -16.87 -5.14
C ILE A 299 15.30 -15.66 -4.39
N ARG A 300 14.82 -15.88 -3.18
CA ARG A 300 14.16 -14.86 -2.36
C ARG A 300 15.20 -14.05 -1.59
N LYS A 301 15.58 -12.88 -2.11
CA LYS A 301 16.28 -11.87 -1.30
C LYS A 301 15.36 -10.69 -1.00
N TYR A 302 15.28 -10.34 0.27
CA TYR A 302 14.51 -9.21 0.80
C TYR A 302 14.67 -7.94 -0.06
N ASP A 303 15.92 -7.56 -0.35
CA ASP A 303 16.25 -6.33 -1.08
C ASP A 303 15.77 -6.35 -2.54
N GLU A 304 15.81 -7.51 -3.20
CA GLU A 304 15.39 -7.66 -4.59
C GLU A 304 13.87 -7.52 -4.72
N VAL A 305 13.13 -8.19 -3.82
CA VAL A 305 11.67 -8.09 -3.76
C VAL A 305 11.25 -6.64 -3.48
N ARG A 306 11.87 -6.03 -2.46
CA ARG A 306 11.61 -4.63 -2.10
C ARG A 306 11.86 -3.69 -3.28
N THR A 307 12.99 -3.86 -3.96
CA THR A 307 13.40 -3.01 -5.09
C THR A 307 12.43 -3.15 -6.25
N PHE A 308 11.99 -4.37 -6.56
CA PHE A 308 11.02 -4.61 -7.62
C PHE A 308 9.66 -3.98 -7.32
N VAL A 309 9.09 -4.22 -6.14
CA VAL A 309 7.79 -3.63 -5.75
C VAL A 309 7.88 -2.11 -5.68
N SER A 310 8.97 -1.57 -5.13
CA SER A 310 9.23 -0.12 -5.12
C SER A 310 9.38 0.45 -6.53
N GLY A 311 9.95 -0.32 -7.46
CA GLY A 311 10.04 0.03 -8.87
C GLY A 311 8.66 0.15 -9.51
N LEU A 312 7.77 -0.82 -9.26
CA LEU A 312 6.39 -0.81 -9.75
C LEU A 312 5.61 0.40 -9.22
N ASP A 313 5.70 0.67 -7.91
CA ASP A 313 5.04 1.83 -7.29
C ASP A 313 5.60 3.18 -7.82
N ARG A 314 6.81 3.19 -8.41
CA ARG A 314 7.42 4.37 -9.05
C ARG A 314 7.03 4.56 -10.51
N LEU A 315 6.27 3.64 -11.11
CA LEU A 315 5.74 3.80 -12.47
C LEU A 315 4.65 4.88 -12.57
N GLY A 316 4.28 5.51 -11.45
CA GLY A 316 3.31 6.60 -11.38
C GLY A 316 1.94 6.09 -10.96
N ARG A 317 0.87 6.58 -11.60
CA ARG A 317 -0.53 6.19 -11.31
C ARG A 317 -0.88 4.85 -11.96
N VAL A 318 -0.06 3.83 -11.73
CA VAL A 318 -0.25 2.49 -12.28
C VAL A 318 -0.52 1.52 -11.13
N THR A 319 -1.75 1.01 -11.06
CA THR A 319 -2.08 0.00 -10.04
C THR A 319 -1.68 -1.38 -10.54
N THR A 320 -0.92 -2.09 -9.73
CA THR A 320 -0.35 -3.39 -10.10
C THR A 320 -0.97 -4.50 -9.25
N LEU A 321 -1.43 -5.56 -9.90
CA LEU A 321 -1.84 -6.80 -9.26
C LEU A 321 -0.81 -7.89 -9.56
N ILE A 322 -0.19 -8.43 -8.53
CA ILE A 322 0.76 -9.52 -8.62
C ILE A 322 0.08 -10.78 -8.14
N THR A 323 0.16 -11.88 -8.89
CA THR A 323 -0.31 -13.17 -8.42
C THR A 323 0.84 -14.02 -7.91
N GLU A 324 0.54 -14.85 -6.92
CA GLU A 324 1.48 -15.84 -6.43
C GLU A 324 0.76 -17.11 -5.98
N GLU A 325 1.42 -18.24 -6.15
CA GLU A 325 0.92 -19.51 -5.64
C GLU A 325 1.16 -19.62 -4.13
N LEU A 326 0.09 -19.89 -3.39
CA LEU A 326 0.20 -20.18 -1.97
C LEU A 326 0.63 -21.65 -1.79
N GLY A 327 1.79 -21.87 -1.17
CA GLY A 327 2.28 -23.22 -0.85
C GLY A 327 1.37 -23.94 0.15
N LEU A 328 1.51 -25.27 0.22
CA LEU A 328 0.74 -26.12 1.15
C LEU A 328 0.99 -25.74 2.62
N ASP A 329 2.21 -25.30 2.93
CA ASP A 329 2.62 -24.87 4.28
C ASP A 329 2.20 -23.42 4.59
N GLY A 330 1.52 -22.74 3.66
CA GLY A 330 1.09 -21.35 3.80
C GLY A 330 2.20 -20.32 3.60
N ASP A 331 3.41 -20.75 3.27
CA ASP A 331 4.57 -19.89 3.08
C ASP A 331 4.53 -19.21 1.69
N THR A 332 4.77 -17.90 1.65
CA THR A 332 4.72 -17.05 0.46
C THR A 332 6.11 -16.62 0.02
N ALA A 333 6.31 -16.41 -1.28
CA ALA A 333 7.55 -15.97 -1.91
C ALA A 333 7.70 -14.46 -1.94
N LEU A 334 6.61 -13.73 -2.18
CA LEU A 334 6.56 -12.29 -2.03
C LEU A 334 6.20 -11.98 -0.58
N GLU A 335 7.11 -11.32 0.12
CA GLU A 335 6.81 -10.87 1.48
C GLU A 335 5.62 -9.91 1.47
N GLU A 336 4.57 -10.27 2.21
CA GLU A 336 3.35 -9.49 2.34
C GLU A 336 3.62 -8.05 2.81
N TYR A 337 4.77 -7.79 3.42
CA TYR A 337 5.22 -6.49 3.91
C TYR A 337 5.45 -5.45 2.79
N PHE A 338 5.79 -5.85 1.57
CA PHE A 338 6.12 -4.88 0.52
C PHE A 338 4.91 -4.33 -0.23
N VAL A 339 3.81 -5.08 -0.26
CA VAL A 339 2.61 -4.69 -1.02
C VAL A 339 1.61 -3.88 -0.18
N SER A 340 0.75 -3.14 -0.88
CA SER A 340 -0.30 -2.32 -0.26
C SER A 340 -1.49 -3.13 0.21
N GLY A 341 -1.87 -4.19 -0.50
CA GLY A 341 -2.91 -5.11 -0.06
C GLY A 341 -2.61 -6.56 -0.43
N VAL A 342 -3.20 -7.48 0.32
CA VAL A 342 -3.09 -8.93 0.13
C VAL A 342 -4.50 -9.53 0.12
N ILE A 343 -4.83 -10.22 -0.95
CA ILE A 343 -6.05 -11.02 -1.09
C ILE A 343 -5.66 -12.49 -1.18
N VAL A 344 -6.36 -13.34 -0.45
CA VAL A 344 -6.08 -14.78 -0.41
C VAL A 344 -7.28 -15.56 -0.91
N LEU A 345 -7.05 -16.38 -1.93
CA LEU A 345 -7.99 -17.35 -2.48
C LEU A 345 -7.68 -18.73 -1.94
N ARG A 346 -8.60 -19.30 -1.17
CA ARG A 346 -8.49 -20.67 -0.64
C ARG A 346 -9.57 -21.56 -1.23
N LYS A 347 -9.22 -22.83 -1.39
CA LYS A 347 -10.19 -23.92 -1.53
C LYS A 347 -10.37 -24.54 -0.15
N ARG A 348 -11.61 -24.76 0.24
CA ARG A 348 -11.98 -25.44 1.48
C ARG A 348 -12.84 -26.64 1.11
N SER A 349 -12.70 -27.71 1.86
CA SER A 349 -13.56 -28.89 1.78
C SER A 349 -14.20 -29.08 3.15
N SER A 350 -15.53 -29.17 3.19
CA SER A 350 -16.25 -29.83 4.28
C SER A 350 -16.53 -31.29 3.89
N GLU A 351 -17.15 -32.06 4.78
CA GLU A 351 -17.57 -33.44 4.49
C GLU A 351 -18.56 -33.50 3.31
N GLU A 352 -19.33 -32.43 3.08
CA GLU A 352 -20.43 -32.39 2.12
C GLU A 352 -20.12 -31.61 0.84
N GLU A 353 -19.20 -30.63 0.89
CA GLU A 353 -18.97 -29.72 -0.24
C GLU A 353 -17.52 -29.20 -0.29
N THR A 354 -16.99 -29.07 -1.51
CA THR A 354 -15.79 -28.24 -1.78
C THR A 354 -16.21 -26.87 -2.25
N PHE A 355 -15.83 -25.83 -1.51
CA PHE A 355 -16.13 -24.44 -1.82
C PHE A 355 -14.86 -23.58 -1.84
N ARG A 356 -14.98 -22.37 -2.41
CA ARG A 356 -13.87 -21.42 -2.48
C ARG A 356 -14.16 -20.22 -1.59
N THR A 357 -13.12 -19.69 -0.95
CA THR A 357 -13.20 -18.50 -0.11
C THR A 357 -12.17 -17.46 -0.52
N LEU A 358 -12.58 -16.21 -0.58
CA LEU A 358 -11.75 -15.04 -0.78
C LEU A 358 -11.66 -14.31 0.55
N GLN A 359 -10.45 -13.91 0.95
CA GLN A 359 -10.22 -13.13 2.15
C GLN A 359 -9.32 -11.94 1.83
N VAL A 360 -9.71 -10.74 2.26
CA VAL A 360 -8.79 -9.60 2.29
C VAL A 360 -7.95 -9.72 3.55
N GLN A 361 -6.71 -10.19 3.42
CA GLN A 361 -5.80 -10.37 4.55
C GLN A 361 -5.15 -9.05 4.96
N LYS A 362 -4.96 -8.14 3.99
CA LYS A 362 -4.34 -6.84 4.21
C LYS A 362 -4.87 -5.82 3.21
N GLN A 363 -5.14 -4.61 3.69
CA GLN A 363 -5.33 -3.41 2.88
C GLN A 363 -4.73 -2.23 3.63
N ARG A 364 -3.67 -1.64 3.10
CA ARG A 364 -3.08 -0.41 3.61
C ARG A 364 -3.94 0.76 3.15
N GLN A 365 -4.03 1.80 3.97
CA GLN A 365 -4.64 3.08 3.60
C GLN A 365 -6.16 3.02 3.38
N ALA A 366 -6.82 1.87 3.56
CA ALA A 366 -8.27 1.72 3.61
C ALA A 366 -8.68 0.59 4.58
N PRO A 367 -9.85 0.67 5.22
CA PRO A 367 -10.40 -0.37 6.06
C PRO A 367 -10.90 -1.49 5.13
N HIS A 368 -10.84 -2.71 5.64
CA HIS A 368 -11.28 -3.88 4.89
C HIS A 368 -12.00 -4.83 5.84
N ASP A 369 -12.80 -5.72 5.23
CA ASP A 369 -13.39 -6.85 5.91
C ASP A 369 -12.37 -8.01 5.92
N PRO A 370 -11.86 -8.43 7.10
CA PRO A 370 -10.90 -9.52 7.21
C PRO A 370 -11.55 -10.91 7.16
N ALA A 371 -12.89 -11.01 7.14
CA ALA A 371 -13.58 -12.29 7.12
C ALA A 371 -13.39 -13.02 5.77
N PRO A 372 -13.32 -14.35 5.76
CA PRO A 372 -13.36 -15.13 4.53
C PRO A 372 -14.79 -15.17 3.98
N HIS A 373 -14.95 -14.78 2.72
CA HIS A 373 -16.23 -14.78 2.00
C HIS A 373 -16.25 -15.83 0.90
N ARG A 374 -17.38 -16.50 0.67
CA ARG A 374 -17.50 -17.47 -0.42
C ARG A 374 -17.45 -16.75 -1.77
N TYR A 375 -16.89 -17.40 -2.78
CA TYR A 375 -16.99 -16.92 -4.16
C TYR A 375 -17.18 -18.08 -5.14
N ALA A 376 -17.78 -17.76 -6.27
CA ALA A 376 -17.93 -18.64 -7.41
C ALA A 376 -17.14 -18.11 -8.61
N ILE A 377 -16.83 -19.00 -9.57
CA ILE A 377 -16.36 -18.60 -10.89
C ILE A 377 -17.52 -18.90 -11.85
N GLU A 378 -18.19 -17.84 -12.28
CA GLU A 378 -19.39 -17.88 -13.11
C GLU A 378 -19.06 -17.55 -14.57
N ARG A 379 -19.77 -18.20 -15.49
CA ARG A 379 -19.59 -17.94 -16.92
C ARG A 379 -20.12 -16.55 -17.26
N GLY A 380 -19.33 -15.75 -17.98
CA GLY A 380 -19.63 -14.36 -18.34
C GLY A 380 -19.26 -13.33 -17.28
N ALA A 381 -19.22 -13.71 -16.00
CA ALA A 381 -18.89 -12.80 -14.89
C ALA A 381 -17.48 -13.03 -14.30
N GLY A 382 -16.91 -14.22 -14.43
CA GLY A 382 -15.66 -14.59 -13.77
C GLY A 382 -15.87 -14.81 -12.27
N ILE A 383 -14.96 -14.34 -11.43
CA ILE A 383 -15.08 -14.40 -9.97
C ILE A 383 -16.19 -13.46 -9.49
N VAL A 384 -17.10 -14.01 -8.69
CA VAL A 384 -18.18 -13.29 -8.00
C VAL A 384 -18.17 -13.67 -6.53
N VAL A 385 -18.02 -12.69 -5.64
CA VAL A 385 -18.14 -12.87 -4.19
C VAL A 385 -19.62 -12.92 -3.81
N GLN A 386 -19.99 -13.90 -2.97
CA GLN A 386 -21.36 -14.24 -2.60
C GLN A 386 -21.85 -13.51 -1.35
#